data_AF-D0IKQ5-F1
#
_entry.id   AF-D0IKQ5-F1
#
_cell.length_a   1.000
_cell.length_b   1.000
_cell.length_c   1.000
_cell.angle_alpha   90.00
_cell.angle_beta   90.00
_cell.angle_gamma   90.00
#
_symmetry.space_group_name_H-M   'P 1'
#
loop_
_entity.id
_entity.type
_entity.pdbx_description
1 polymer ?
#
loop_
_entity_poly.entity_id
_entity_poly.type
_entity_poly.pdbx_seq_one_letter_code
_entity_poly.pdbx_strand_id
1 'polypeptide(L)'
;MLGIGVAAMIGAIAPQNPIVRWLGFAAWGASSYKGLTLAMEHVNYQFNPSPFATCDLFVTFPSWAPLNQWAPNLFEAYGDCSKVVWQFLTLSMPQWLVVIFAANLLALGVFIIAQVAKTSR
;
A
#
# COMPACT_ATOMS: atom_id res chain seq x y z
N MET A 1 0.15 2.76 2.00
CA MET A 1 0.01 4.13 1.47
C MET A 1 1.26 4.98 1.68
N LEU A 2 1.85 5.06 2.88
CA LEU A 2 3.07 5.87 3.12
C LEU A 2 4.22 5.56 2.15
N GLY A 3 4.45 4.29 1.82
CA GLY A 3 5.46 3.91 0.82
C GLY A 3 5.24 4.53 -0.57
N ILE A 4 3.98 4.72 -0.99
CA ILE A 4 3.64 5.42 -2.24
C ILE A 4 3.98 6.91 -2.10
N GLY A 5 3.68 7.52 -0.96
CA GLY A 5 4.05 8.91 -0.68
C GLY A 5 5.57 9.14 -0.73
N VAL A 6 6.35 8.24 -0.13
CA VAL A 6 7.82 8.29 -0.19
C VAL A 6 8.32 8.08 -1.62
N ALA A 7 7.76 7.14 -2.37
CA ALA A 7 8.10 6.92 -3.77
C ALA A 7 7.82 8.17 -4.64
N ALA A 8 6.70 8.87 -4.38
CA ALA A 8 6.37 10.11 -5.04
C ALA A 8 7.37 11.22 -4.72
N MET A 9 7.80 11.35 -3.45
CA MET A 9 8.85 12.30 -3.07
C MET A 9 10.18 11.98 -3.77
N ILE A 10 10.60 10.72 -3.83
CA ILE A 10 11.81 10.31 -4.54
C ILE A 10 11.75 10.70 -6.01
N GLY A 11 10.61 10.43 -6.68
CA GLY A 11 10.40 10.82 -8.08
C GLY A 11 10.40 12.34 -8.30
N ALA A 12 9.96 13.12 -7.30
CA ALA A 12 9.88 14.58 -7.37
C ALA A 12 11.24 15.29 -7.18
N ILE A 13 12.21 14.66 -6.49
CA ILE A 13 13.52 15.28 -6.19
C ILE A 13 14.30 15.59 -7.47
N ALA A 14 14.38 14.65 -8.41
CA ALA A 14 15.17 14.80 -9.63
C ALA A 14 14.48 14.12 -10.83
N PRO A 15 13.37 14.69 -11.35
CA PRO A 15 12.56 14.05 -12.39
C PRO A 15 13.28 13.94 -13.75
N GLN A 16 14.34 14.73 -13.96
CA GLN A 16 15.15 14.69 -15.17
C GLN A 16 16.13 13.50 -15.20
N ASN A 17 16.52 12.98 -14.03
CA ASN A 17 17.44 11.85 -13.97
C ASN A 17 16.66 10.53 -14.21
N PRO A 18 16.98 9.78 -15.28
CA PRO A 18 16.26 8.54 -15.58
C PRO A 18 16.37 7.52 -14.45
N ILE A 19 17.51 7.47 -13.73
CA ILE A 19 17.73 6.52 -12.63
C ILE A 19 16.76 6.80 -11.48
N VAL A 20 16.69 8.05 -11.02
CA VAL A 20 15.83 8.46 -9.90
C VAL A 20 14.36 8.22 -10.25
N ARG A 21 13.96 8.48 -11.49
CA ARG A 21 12.60 8.26 -11.94
C ARG A 21 12.23 6.78 -12.00
N TRP A 22 13.11 5.91 -12.52
CA TRP A 22 12.88 4.46 -12.51
C TRP A 22 12.85 3.88 -11.10
N LEU A 23 13.71 4.38 -10.19
CA LEU A 23 13.66 4.03 -8.77
C LEU A 23 12.33 4.44 -8.13
N GLY A 24 11.82 5.65 -8.44
CA GLY A 24 10.50 6.10 -8.00
C GLY A 24 9.37 5.18 -8.49
N PHE A 25 9.38 4.80 -9.77
CA PHE A 25 8.40 3.85 -10.32
C PHE A 25 8.50 2.46 -9.67
N ALA A 26 9.71 1.95 -9.45
CA ALA A 26 9.93 0.67 -8.77
C ALA A 26 9.40 0.71 -7.32
N ALA A 27 9.71 1.78 -6.58
CA ALA A 27 9.25 1.97 -5.21
C ALA A 27 7.71 2.12 -5.13
N TRP A 28 7.11 2.86 -6.07
CA TRP A 28 5.66 3.01 -6.16
C TRP A 28 4.98 1.67 -6.47
N GLY A 29 5.50 0.91 -7.43
CA GLY A 29 5.00 -0.42 -7.80
C GLY A 29 5.10 -1.41 -6.65
N ALA A 30 6.27 -1.52 -6.01
CA ALA A 30 6.47 -2.42 -4.88
C ALA A 30 5.53 -2.09 -3.72
N SER A 31 5.37 -0.80 -3.39
CA SER A 31 4.49 -0.34 -2.32
C SER A 31 3.01 -0.60 -2.63
N SER A 32 2.60 -0.39 -3.88
CA SER A 32 1.21 -0.59 -4.30
C SER A 32 0.86 -2.08 -4.36
N TYR A 33 1.77 -2.91 -4.84
CA TYR A 33 1.60 -4.37 -4.87
C TYR A 33 1.46 -4.96 -3.46
N LYS A 34 2.38 -4.62 -2.55
CA LYS A 34 2.30 -5.06 -1.15
C LYS A 34 1.05 -4.52 -0.46
N GLY A 35 0.65 -3.28 -0.76
CA GLY A 35 -0.59 -2.71 -0.27
C GLY A 35 -1.83 -3.48 -0.73
N LEU A 36 -1.86 -3.88 -2.01
CA LEU A 36 -2.96 -4.66 -2.58
C LEU A 36 -3.06 -6.05 -1.93
N THR A 37 -1.93 -6.75 -1.75
CA THR A 37 -1.94 -8.08 -1.13
C THR A 37 -2.48 -8.03 0.30
N LEU A 38 -2.04 -7.03 1.09
CA LEU A 38 -2.51 -6.84 2.46
C LEU A 38 -3.99 -6.45 2.53
N ALA A 39 -4.46 -5.60 1.60
CA ALA A 39 -5.87 -5.22 1.54
C ALA A 39 -6.77 -6.42 1.19
N MET A 40 -6.35 -7.28 0.26
CA MET A 40 -7.09 -8.51 -0.07
C MET A 40 -7.13 -9.49 1.11
N GLU A 41 -6.03 -9.63 1.84
CA GLU A 41 -5.99 -10.43 3.07
C GLU A 41 -6.95 -9.88 4.14
N HIS A 42 -7.00 -8.55 4.31
CA HIS A 42 -7.93 -7.90 5.23
C HIS A 42 -9.39 -8.08 4.83
N VAL A 43 -9.70 -8.03 3.53
CA VAL A 43 -11.02 -8.41 3.02
C VAL A 43 -11.33 -9.87 3.35
N ASN A 44 -10.36 -10.78 3.20
CA ASN A 44 -10.55 -12.19 3.52
C ASN A 44 -10.96 -12.39 5.00
N TYR A 45 -10.31 -11.69 5.93
CA TYR A 45 -10.67 -11.73 7.36
C TYR A 45 -12.10 -11.28 7.66
N GLN A 46 -12.70 -10.41 6.83
CA GLN A 46 -14.08 -9.96 7.01
C GLN A 46 -15.12 -10.92 6.42
N PHE A 47 -14.82 -11.53 5.27
CA PHE A 47 -15.79 -12.36 4.54
C PHE A 47 -15.66 -13.87 4.80
N ASN A 48 -14.50 -14.33 5.29
CA ASN A 48 -14.27 -15.71 5.68
C ASN A 48 -13.77 -15.77 7.13
N PRO A 49 -14.62 -15.44 8.12
CA PRO A 49 -14.21 -15.40 9.51
C PRO A 49 -13.84 -16.81 9.96
N SER A 50 -12.55 -17.08 10.11
CA SER A 50 -12.05 -18.30 10.72
C SER A 50 -11.45 -17.96 12.09
N PRO A 51 -11.72 -18.76 13.14
CA PRO A 51 -11.18 -18.51 14.48
C PRO A 51 -9.65 -18.54 14.56
N PHE A 52 -8.99 -19.10 13.55
CA PHE A 52 -7.55 -19.30 13.48
C PHE A 52 -6.83 -18.29 12.59
N ALA A 53 -7.56 -17.53 11.76
CA ALA A 53 -7.00 -16.49 10.90
C ALA A 53 -7.47 -15.13 11.40
N THR A 54 -6.83 -14.67 12.48
CA THR A 54 -7.01 -13.33 13.05
C THR A 54 -5.77 -12.50 12.77
N CYS A 55 -5.92 -11.18 12.58
CA CYS A 55 -4.77 -10.29 12.61
C CYS A 55 -4.03 -10.41 13.94
N ASP A 56 -2.70 -10.33 13.89
CA ASP A 56 -1.88 -10.30 15.10
C ASP A 56 -2.26 -9.09 15.97
N LEU A 57 -2.49 -9.34 17.26
CA LEU A 57 -2.76 -8.28 18.25
C LEU A 57 -1.52 -7.38 18.44
N PHE A 58 -0.34 -7.91 18.16
CA PHE A 58 0.94 -7.23 18.27
C PHE A 58 1.61 -7.14 16.90
N VAL A 59 1.89 -5.91 16.46
CA VAL A 59 2.56 -5.68 15.18
C VAL A 59 4.03 -6.11 15.29
N THR A 60 4.47 -6.96 14.36
CA THR A 60 5.86 -7.44 14.31
C THR A 60 6.70 -6.53 13.43
N PHE A 61 7.59 -5.75 14.06
CA PHE A 61 8.55 -4.89 13.36
C PHE A 61 9.99 -5.42 13.49
N PRO A 62 10.87 -5.14 12.52
CA PRO A 62 12.29 -5.47 12.63
C PRO A 62 12.95 -4.76 13.81
N SER A 63 13.94 -5.40 14.45
CA SER A 63 14.65 -4.83 15.61
C SER A 63 15.35 -3.49 15.33
N TRP A 64 15.73 -3.22 14.07
CA TRP A 64 16.37 -1.98 13.66
C TRP A 64 15.39 -0.81 13.45
N ALA A 65 14.08 -1.09 13.36
CA ALA A 65 13.05 -0.07 13.18
C ALA A 65 11.74 -0.46 13.89
N PRO A 66 11.65 -0.24 15.22
CA PRO A 66 10.42 -0.41 15.97
C PRO A 66 9.47 0.79 15.74
N LEU A 67 8.80 0.83 14.57
CA LEU A 67 7.93 1.95 14.17
C LEU A 67 6.78 2.20 15.15
N ASN A 68 6.26 1.14 15.78
CA ASN A 68 5.26 1.25 16.83
C ASN A 68 5.74 2.05 18.04
N GLN A 69 7.02 1.96 18.40
CA GLN A 69 7.57 2.72 19.54
C GLN A 69 7.89 4.17 19.16
N TRP A 70 8.31 4.41 17.92
CA TRP A 70 8.64 5.76 17.45
C TRP A 70 7.40 6.61 17.21
N ALA A 71 6.32 6.03 16.68
CA ALA A 71 5.07 6.73 16.39
C ALA A 71 3.85 5.81 16.66
N PRO A 72 3.51 5.56 17.94
CA PRO A 72 2.43 4.63 18.32
C PRO A 72 1.08 5.04 17.74
N ASN A 73 0.79 6.34 17.72
CA ASN A 73 -0.45 6.89 17.17
C ASN A 73 -0.74 6.50 15.70
N LEU A 74 0.28 6.07 14.94
CA LEU A 74 0.16 5.72 13.53
C LEU A 74 0.40 4.23 13.24
N PHE A 75 1.27 3.56 14.00
CA PHE A 75 1.73 2.20 13.71
C PHE A 75 1.29 1.15 14.72
N GLU A 76 0.59 1.54 15.79
CA GLU A 76 0.04 0.61 16.76
C GLU A 76 -1.36 0.13 16.33
N ALA A 77 -1.61 -1.17 16.48
CA ALA A 77 -2.89 -1.79 16.14
C ALA A 77 -3.73 -1.94 17.42
N TYR A 78 -4.90 -1.31 17.45
CA TYR A 78 -5.77 -1.27 18.64
C TYR A 78 -7.08 -2.07 18.50
N GLY A 79 -7.27 -2.90 17.46
CA GLY A 79 -8.58 -3.53 17.24
C GLY A 79 -8.60 -4.79 16.37
N ASP A 80 -9.77 -5.45 16.38
CA ASP A 80 -10.07 -6.65 15.59
C ASP A 80 -10.25 -6.33 14.10
N CYS A 81 -9.44 -6.95 13.24
CA CYS A 81 -9.57 -6.82 11.78
C CYS A 81 -10.88 -7.38 11.21
N SER A 82 -11.52 -8.33 11.89
CA SER A 82 -12.74 -9.01 11.42
C SER A 82 -14.00 -8.16 11.57
N LYS A 83 -13.95 -7.07 12.34
CA LYS A 83 -15.09 -6.18 12.55
C LYS A 83 -15.17 -5.12 11.45
N VAL A 84 -16.35 -4.99 10.85
CA VAL A 84 -16.62 -3.92 9.89
C VAL A 84 -17.04 -2.67 10.65
N VAL A 85 -16.11 -1.74 10.83
CA VAL A 85 -16.34 -0.46 11.54
C VAL A 85 -16.80 0.67 10.62
N TRP A 86 -16.52 0.56 9.32
CA TRP A 86 -16.80 1.60 8.33
C TRP A 86 -17.29 0.98 7.03
N GLN A 87 -18.34 1.57 6.46
CA GLN A 87 -18.91 1.22 5.17
C GLN A 87 -19.28 2.49 4.40
N PHE A 88 -19.01 2.49 3.10
CA PHE A 88 -19.36 3.58 2.20
C PHE A 88 -19.71 3.01 0.83
N LEU A 89 -20.87 3.41 0.27
CA LEU A 89 -21.44 2.81 -0.95
C LEU A 89 -21.45 1.27 -0.88
N THR A 90 -21.93 0.70 0.23
CA THR A 90 -22.00 -0.75 0.50
C THR A 90 -20.65 -1.50 0.56
N LEU A 91 -19.53 -0.80 0.38
CA LEU A 91 -18.18 -1.35 0.43
C LEU A 91 -17.53 -1.04 1.78
N SER A 92 -16.84 -2.03 2.35
CA SER A 92 -16.06 -1.84 3.58
C SER A 92 -14.74 -1.13 3.32
N MET A 93 -14.11 -0.60 4.38
CA MET A 93 -12.82 0.10 4.28
C MET A 93 -11.74 -0.74 3.56
N PRO A 94 -11.56 -2.04 3.87
CA PRO A 94 -10.59 -2.88 3.16
C PRO A 94 -10.90 -3.07 1.68
N GLN A 95 -12.19 -3.17 1.31
CA GLN A 95 -12.58 -3.28 -0.10
C GLN A 95 -12.23 -2.01 -0.88
N TRP A 96 -12.44 -0.84 -0.29
CA TRP A 96 -11.99 0.43 -0.88
C TRP A 96 -10.47 0.50 -1.03
N LEU A 97 -9.71 -0.02 -0.06
CA LEU A 97 -8.25 -0.10 -0.19
C LEU A 97 -7.82 -0.99 -1.37
N VAL A 98 -8.49 -2.12 -1.61
CA VAL A 98 -8.24 -2.97 -2.78
C VAL A 98 -8.43 -2.16 -4.07
N VAL A 99 -9.54 -1.42 -4.18
CA VAL A 99 -9.82 -0.57 -5.36
C VAL A 99 -8.74 0.50 -5.55
N ILE A 100 -8.35 1.20 -4.49
CA ILE A 100 -7.35 2.28 -4.57
C ILE A 100 -5.96 1.74 -4.95
N PHE A 101 -5.53 0.63 -4.35
CA PHE A 101 -4.23 0.03 -4.69
C PHE A 101 -4.21 -0.56 -6.10
N ALA A 102 -5.31 -1.18 -6.55
CA ALA A 102 -5.45 -1.64 -7.93
C ALA A 102 -5.40 -0.47 -8.92
N ALA A 103 -6.11 0.63 -8.65
CA ALA A 103 -6.06 1.84 -9.47
C ALA A 103 -4.65 2.45 -9.51
N ASN A 104 -3.90 2.42 -8.41
CA ASN A 104 -2.49 2.86 -8.38
C ASN A 104 -1.59 2.01 -9.29
N LEU A 105 -1.75 0.68 -9.27
CA LEU A 105 -0.98 -0.20 -10.16
C LEU A 105 -1.34 0.02 -11.64
N LEU A 106 -2.62 0.24 -11.95
CA LEU A 106 -3.06 0.57 -13.31
C LEU A 106 -2.47 1.91 -13.77
N ALA A 107 -2.53 2.94 -12.92
CA ALA A 107 -1.93 4.24 -13.19
C ALA A 107 -0.42 4.12 -13.45
N LEU A 108 0.30 3.36 -12.61
CA LEU A 108 1.72 3.08 -12.81
C LEU A 108 1.98 2.44 -14.18
N GLY A 109 1.17 1.47 -14.60
CA GLY A 109 1.27 0.84 -15.91
C GLY A 109 1.14 1.86 -17.05
N VAL A 110 0.17 2.76 -16.97
CA VAL A 110 -0.01 3.86 -17.95
C VAL A 110 1.23 4.76 -17.99
N PHE A 111 1.78 5.15 -16.83
CA PHE A 111 2.98 6.00 -16.77
C PHE A 111 4.22 5.32 -17.34
N ILE A 112 4.40 4.01 -17.08
CA ILE A 112 5.52 3.24 -17.64
C ILE A 112 5.39 3.17 -19.16
N ILE A 113 4.20 2.87 -19.69
CA ILE A 113 3.95 2.82 -21.14
C ILE A 113 4.22 4.19 -21.78
N ALA A 114 3.68 5.27 -21.21
CA ALA A 114 3.92 6.63 -21.69
C ALA A 114 5.42 6.96 -21.70
N GLN A 115 6.16 6.47 -20.72
CA GLN A 115 7.57 6.74 -20.60
C GLN A 115 8.43 5.97 -21.61
N VAL A 116 8.11 4.70 -21.87
CA VAL A 116 8.76 3.91 -22.91
C VAL A 116 8.45 4.49 -24.30
N ALA A 117 7.20 4.88 -24.54
CA ALA A 117 6.79 5.53 -25.80
C ALA A 117 7.54 6.85 -26.05
N LYS A 118 7.80 7.65 -25.00
CA LYS A 118 8.60 8.88 -25.11
C LYS A 118 10.08 8.62 -25.37
N THR A 119 10.66 7.56 -24.81
CA THR A 119 12.08 7.20 -25.00
C THR A 119 12.34 6.64 -26.42
N SER A 120 11.33 6.07 -27.07
CA SER A 120 11.46 5.50 -28.41
C SER A 120 11.40 6.53 -29.56
N ARG A 121 11.14 7.81 -29.25
CA ARG A 121 11.19 8.93 -30.21
C ARG A 121 12.45 9.75 -29.97
#